data_AF-A0A5E4KR52-F1
#
_entry.id   AF-A0A5E4KR52-F1
#
_cell.length_a   1.000
_cell.length_b   1.000
_cell.length_c   1.000
_cell.angle_alpha   90.00
_cell.angle_beta   90.00
_cell.angle_gamma   90.00
#
_symmetry.space_group_name_H-M   'P 1'
#
loop_
_entity.id
_entity.type
_entity.pdbx_description
1 polymer ?
#
loop_
_entity_poly.entity_id
_entity_poly.type
_entity_poly.pdbx_seq_one_letter_code
_entity_poly.pdbx_strand_id
1 'polypeptide(L)'
;MANNIKTQFSRNVFQHQSHPSNRQRPLGGVRQDKRSEERALPASFQPALSAKQLSALAMNRKLSRSQNRSGIIQKKEKVTFRIQPIVKDILLKKAKEAGIPHSVAGAVIFERAIQQDLDMQYGALLEPVIKRCIAKEIQGMSTRLAWLLVRIAFDVGQIRGLSTNILGRQQGMNQEILTTILKESSKQAKMNITRRTPQLAELMEVLDKWLSEKGRG
;
A
#
# COMPACT_ATOMS: atom_id res chain seq x y z
N MET A 1 12.28 56.47 -13.42
CA MET A 1 12.32 56.45 -11.94
C MET A 1 11.62 55.19 -11.45
N ALA A 2 12.27 54.49 -10.52
CA ALA A 2 11.83 53.36 -9.68
C ALA A 2 11.47 52.01 -10.34
N ASN A 3 12.49 51.15 -10.40
CA ASN A 3 12.44 49.69 -10.36
C ASN A 3 11.77 49.17 -9.08
N ASN A 4 11.15 47.98 -9.14
CA ASN A 4 11.40 46.98 -8.10
C ASN A 4 11.24 45.54 -8.59
N ILE A 5 12.41 44.92 -8.76
CA ILE A 5 12.66 43.50 -8.99
C ILE A 5 12.65 42.83 -7.61
N LYS A 6 11.83 41.79 -7.41
CA LYS A 6 12.10 40.77 -6.39
C LYS A 6 11.91 39.37 -6.97
N THR A 7 13.02 38.88 -7.50
CA THR A 7 13.39 37.48 -7.63
C THR A 7 13.51 36.85 -6.25
N GLN A 8 12.86 35.72 -6.01
CA GLN A 8 13.28 34.76 -4.98
C GLN A 8 13.14 33.34 -5.53
N PHE A 9 14.29 32.77 -5.90
CA PHE A 9 14.45 31.34 -6.14
C PHE A 9 15.17 30.70 -4.95
N SER A 10 14.69 29.50 -4.61
CA SER A 10 15.38 28.39 -3.91
C SER A 10 15.76 28.58 -2.45
N ARG A 11 15.22 27.71 -1.58
CA ARG A 11 16.01 26.69 -0.87
C ARG A 11 15.14 25.82 0.06
N ASN A 12 15.37 24.50 -0.07
CA ASN A 12 15.27 23.47 0.96
C ASN A 12 13.88 23.08 1.50
N VAL A 13 13.27 22.06 0.90
CA VAL A 13 12.09 21.35 1.47
C VAL A 13 12.45 19.96 2.03
N PHE A 14 13.71 19.54 1.99
CA PHE A 14 14.12 18.28 2.62
C PHE A 14 15.45 18.42 3.36
N GLN A 15 15.42 18.21 4.68
CA GLN A 15 16.22 17.22 5.42
C GLN A 15 16.33 17.61 6.91
N HIS A 16 15.59 16.92 7.77
CA HIS A 16 16.06 16.58 9.12
C HIS A 16 15.50 15.21 9.49
N GLN A 17 16.18 14.15 9.04
CA GLN A 17 16.12 12.86 9.71
C GLN A 17 17.03 12.95 10.93
N SER A 18 16.43 12.90 12.13
CA SER A 18 17.17 12.77 13.37
C SER A 18 17.85 11.40 13.42
N HIS A 19 19.16 11.42 13.64
CA HIS A 19 20.00 10.25 13.83
C HIS A 19 19.64 9.50 15.14
N PRO A 20 19.56 8.17 15.15
CA PRO A 20 19.71 7.42 16.39
C PRO A 20 21.20 7.31 16.75
N SER A 21 21.61 7.96 17.84
CA SER A 21 22.90 7.75 18.48
C SER A 21 22.86 6.53 19.41
N ASN A 22 24.04 5.95 19.66
CA ASN A 22 24.36 4.84 20.56
C ASN A 22 24.14 3.40 20.07
N ARG A 23 25.04 2.94 19.20
CA ARG A 23 25.57 1.58 19.28
C ARG A 23 26.98 1.62 19.88
N GLN A 24 27.08 1.39 21.18
CA GLN A 24 28.34 0.96 21.79
C GLN A 24 28.63 -0.46 21.30
N ARG A 25 29.69 -0.61 20.50
CA ARG A 25 30.36 -1.89 20.30
C ARG A 25 31.37 -2.06 21.43
N PRO A 26 31.39 -3.18 22.16
CA PRO A 26 32.61 -3.60 22.83
C PRO A 26 33.48 -4.42 21.88
N LEU A 27 34.70 -3.93 21.73
CA LEU A 27 35.87 -4.57 21.14
C LEU A 27 36.46 -5.60 22.11
N GLY A 28 36.83 -6.76 21.59
CA GLY A 28 38.01 -7.54 22.00
C GLY A 28 38.06 -8.17 23.39
N GLY A 29 38.55 -9.41 23.46
CA GLY A 29 39.11 -9.94 24.71
C GLY A 29 38.90 -11.44 24.91
N VAL A 30 39.88 -12.21 24.45
CA VAL A 30 40.11 -13.61 24.85
C VAL A 30 40.28 -13.68 26.37
N ARG A 31 39.62 -14.63 27.04
CA ARG A 31 40.26 -15.55 28.00
C ARG A 31 39.25 -16.55 28.57
N GLN A 32 39.51 -17.82 28.31
CA GLN A 32 39.16 -18.89 29.23
C GLN A 32 39.74 -18.57 30.60
N ASP A 33 38.94 -18.75 31.65
CA ASP A 33 39.48 -19.16 32.94
C ASP A 33 38.63 -20.28 33.56
N LYS A 34 39.39 -21.26 34.02
CA LYS A 34 39.07 -22.57 34.59
C LYS A 34 38.42 -22.46 35.98
N ARG A 35 37.58 -23.47 36.28
CA ARG A 35 37.18 -24.00 37.61
C ARG A 35 36.16 -23.15 38.38
N SER A 36 35.10 -23.71 38.97
CA SER A 36 35.10 -24.80 39.96
C SER A 36 33.84 -25.68 39.86
N GLU A 37 34.01 -27.00 39.81
CA GLU A 37 32.95 -27.96 40.17
C GLU A 37 32.86 -27.99 41.69
N GLU A 38 31.80 -27.41 42.26
CA GLU A 38 31.50 -27.57 43.67
C GLU A 38 30.90 -28.96 43.93
N ARG A 39 31.82 -29.84 44.36
CA ARG A 39 31.69 -30.94 45.33
C ARG A 39 30.28 -31.43 45.68
N ALA A 40 30.06 -32.72 45.41
CA ALA A 40 29.08 -33.54 46.10
C ALA A 40 29.35 -33.55 47.62
N LEU A 41 28.36 -33.16 48.41
CA LEU A 41 28.34 -33.45 49.85
C LEU A 41 27.83 -34.88 50.09
N PRO A 42 28.36 -35.59 51.10
CA PRO A 42 28.06 -36.98 51.38
C PRO A 42 26.61 -37.18 51.88
N ALA A 43 26.11 -38.40 51.63
CA ALA A 43 24.78 -38.88 51.94
C ALA A 43 24.34 -38.60 53.39
N SER A 44 23.16 -38.01 53.56
CA SER A 44 22.42 -38.06 54.82
C SER A 44 21.62 -39.36 54.89
N PHE A 45 21.72 -40.08 56.01
CA PHE A 45 20.89 -41.25 56.34
C PHE A 45 19.53 -40.81 56.89
N GLN A 46 18.75 -40.10 56.09
CA GLN A 46 17.36 -39.82 56.44
C GLN A 46 16.45 -40.34 55.33
N PRO A 47 15.49 -41.24 55.64
CA PRO A 47 14.49 -41.65 54.67
C PRO A 47 13.68 -40.43 54.25
N ALA A 48 13.79 -40.06 52.97
CA ALA A 48 13.06 -38.94 52.39
C ALA A 48 11.55 -39.21 52.44
N LEU A 49 10.82 -38.29 53.06
CA LEU A 49 9.36 -38.22 52.98
C LEU A 49 8.93 -38.12 51.50
N SER A 50 8.00 -39.00 51.13
CA SER A 50 7.45 -39.14 49.79
C SER A 50 6.81 -37.85 49.28
N ALA A 51 7.43 -37.28 48.25
CA ALA A 51 6.84 -36.50 47.16
C ALA A 51 5.79 -35.42 47.54
N LYS A 52 6.25 -34.27 48.03
CA LYS A 52 5.70 -33.01 47.51
C LYS A 52 6.41 -32.72 46.20
N GLN A 53 5.69 -32.74 45.09
CA GLN A 53 6.17 -32.19 43.82
C GLN A 53 6.56 -30.73 44.07
N LEU A 54 7.85 -30.51 44.25
CA LEU A 54 8.46 -29.19 44.18
C LEU A 54 8.25 -28.72 42.75
N SER A 55 7.27 -27.85 42.58
CA SER A 55 7.10 -27.08 41.35
C SER A 55 8.44 -26.45 41.01
N ALA A 56 8.95 -26.69 39.81
CA ALA A 56 10.20 -26.11 39.35
C ALA A 56 10.14 -24.59 39.55
N LEU A 57 11.05 -24.06 40.37
CA LEU A 57 11.20 -22.63 40.59
C LEU A 57 11.33 -21.94 39.23
N ALA A 58 10.53 -20.90 39.04
CA ALA A 58 10.41 -20.18 37.78
C ALA A 58 11.80 -19.73 37.27
N MET A 59 12.31 -20.44 36.26
CA MET A 59 13.50 -20.01 35.54
C MET A 59 13.24 -18.64 34.91
N ASN A 60 14.10 -17.70 35.27
CA ASN A 60 14.13 -16.31 34.86
C ASN A 60 14.12 -16.19 33.32
N ARG A 61 12.96 -15.91 32.71
CA ARG A 61 12.78 -15.75 31.25
C ARG A 61 13.28 -14.40 30.73
N LYS A 62 14.46 -13.92 31.16
CA LYS A 62 15.13 -12.77 30.53
C LYS A 62 15.87 -13.23 29.26
N LEU A 63 15.12 -13.73 28.28
CA LEU A 63 15.59 -13.87 26.91
C LEU A 63 15.09 -12.66 26.13
N SER A 64 15.98 -11.96 25.43
CA SER A 64 15.68 -10.82 24.54
C SER A 64 14.96 -11.23 23.24
N ARG A 65 14.18 -12.32 23.29
CA ARG A 65 13.44 -12.81 22.13
C ARG A 65 12.06 -12.17 22.15
N SER A 66 11.74 -11.36 21.14
CA SER A 66 10.41 -10.77 20.95
C SER A 66 9.38 -11.90 21.01
N GLN A 67 8.56 -11.90 22.07
CA GLN A 67 7.37 -12.73 22.13
C GLN A 67 6.29 -11.99 21.37
N ASN A 68 6.27 -12.13 20.05
CA ASN A 68 5.12 -11.74 19.23
C ASN A 68 3.94 -12.69 19.52
N ARG A 69 3.34 -12.56 20.71
CA ARG A 69 1.99 -13.05 20.96
C ARG A 69 1.10 -11.83 20.95
N SER A 70 0.28 -11.70 19.91
CA SER A 70 -0.87 -10.79 19.89
C SER A 70 -1.88 -11.25 20.95
N GLY A 71 -1.61 -10.92 22.20
CA GLY A 71 -2.34 -11.38 23.38
C GLY A 71 -3.62 -10.61 23.65
N ILE A 72 -4.39 -10.25 22.62
CA ILE A 72 -5.74 -9.75 22.85
C ILE A 72 -6.64 -10.97 22.98
N ILE A 73 -6.75 -11.50 24.21
CA ILE A 73 -7.80 -12.46 24.55
C ILE A 73 -9.12 -11.71 24.39
N GLN A 74 -9.87 -12.01 23.34
CA GLN A 74 -11.18 -11.40 23.13
C GLN A 74 -12.11 -11.83 24.25
N LYS A 75 -12.59 -10.86 25.03
CA LYS A 75 -13.57 -11.10 26.09
C LYS A 75 -14.89 -11.52 25.43
N LYS A 76 -15.39 -12.70 25.77
CA LYS A 76 -16.73 -13.14 25.34
C LYS A 76 -17.78 -12.51 26.24
N GLU A 77 -18.78 -11.89 25.63
CA GLU A 77 -19.92 -11.30 26.34
C GLU A 77 -21.14 -12.20 26.24
N LYS A 78 -21.98 -12.21 27.29
CA LYS A 78 -23.20 -13.00 27.33
C LYS A 78 -24.32 -12.25 26.63
N VAL A 79 -24.80 -12.79 25.52
CA VAL A 79 -26.01 -12.31 24.83
C VAL A 79 -27.17 -13.26 25.15
N THR A 80 -28.32 -12.71 25.55
CA THR A 80 -29.54 -13.49 25.82
C THR A 80 -30.62 -13.08 24.83
N PHE A 81 -31.15 -14.03 24.07
CA PHE A 81 -32.21 -13.79 23.09
C PHE A 81 -33.24 -14.91 23.12
N ARG A 82 -34.47 -14.61 22.70
CA ARG A 82 -35.55 -15.60 22.56
C ARG A 82 -35.57 -16.09 21.12
N ILE A 83 -35.50 -17.40 20.92
CA ILE A 83 -35.57 -18.04 19.60
C ILE A 83 -36.86 -18.85 19.45
N GLN A 84 -37.28 -19.00 18.20
CA GLN A 84 -38.38 -19.89 17.86
C GLN A 84 -38.05 -21.34 18.23
N PRO A 85 -39.03 -22.15 18.71
CA PRO A 85 -38.79 -23.53 19.12
C PRO A 85 -38.14 -24.39 18.03
N ILE A 86 -38.60 -24.25 16.78
CA ILE A 86 -38.06 -24.99 15.62
C ILE A 86 -36.55 -24.74 15.43
N VAL A 87 -36.13 -23.47 15.55
CA VAL A 87 -34.71 -23.09 15.41
C VAL A 87 -33.88 -23.67 16.56
N LYS A 88 -34.44 -23.70 17.77
CA LYS A 88 -33.80 -24.32 18.94
C LYS A 88 -33.57 -25.82 18.71
N ASP A 89 -34.56 -26.52 18.17
CA ASP A 89 -34.46 -27.96 17.91
C ASP A 89 -33.39 -28.27 16.85
N ILE A 90 -33.34 -27.48 15.77
CA ILE A 90 -32.30 -27.60 14.74
C ILE A 90 -30.91 -27.34 15.31
N LEU A 91 -30.76 -26.31 16.15
CA LEU A 91 -29.49 -25.99 16.80
C LEU A 91 -29.03 -27.12 17.71
N LEU A 92 -29.94 -27.68 18.52
CA LEU A 92 -29.64 -28.83 19.38
C LEU A 92 -29.24 -30.06 18.56
N LYS A 93 -29.93 -30.32 17.44
CA LYS A 93 -29.58 -31.41 16.52
C LYS A 93 -28.18 -31.23 15.95
N LYS A 94 -27.85 -30.04 15.42
CA LYS A 94 -26.52 -29.72 14.89
C LYS A 94 -25.42 -29.78 15.94
N ALA A 95 -25.70 -29.33 17.17
CA ALA A 95 -24.75 -29.40 18.27
C ALA A 95 -24.43 -30.87 18.64
N LYS A 96 -25.45 -31.74 18.67
CA LYS A 96 -25.27 -33.18 18.90
C LYS A 96 -24.48 -33.86 17.78
N GLU A 97 -24.82 -33.58 16.51
CA GLU A 97 -24.12 -34.12 15.35
C GLU A 97 -22.63 -33.75 15.34
N ALA A 98 -22.31 -32.51 15.73
CA ALA A 98 -20.93 -32.02 15.78
C ALA A 98 -20.21 -32.30 17.12
N GLY A 99 -20.88 -32.91 18.12
CA GLY A 99 -20.28 -33.20 19.43
C GLY A 99 -19.85 -31.96 20.24
N ILE A 100 -20.46 -30.80 19.97
CA ILE A 100 -20.11 -29.51 20.60
C ILE A 100 -21.23 -29.01 21.52
N PRO A 101 -20.90 -28.20 22.55
CA PRO A 101 -21.93 -27.62 23.40
C PRO A 101 -22.83 -26.65 22.61
N HIS A 102 -24.12 -26.63 22.96
CA HIS A 102 -25.14 -25.81 22.30
C HIS A 102 -24.79 -24.31 22.28
N SER A 103 -24.11 -23.80 23.31
CA SER A 103 -23.66 -22.41 23.37
C SER A 103 -22.60 -22.10 22.31
N VAL A 104 -21.69 -23.04 22.03
CA VAL A 104 -20.66 -22.89 20.98
C VAL A 104 -21.29 -23.03 19.59
N ALA A 105 -22.18 -24.00 19.41
CA ALA A 105 -22.91 -24.16 18.14
C ALA A 105 -23.73 -22.90 17.81
N GLY A 106 -24.43 -22.34 18.80
CA GLY A 106 -25.19 -21.10 18.66
C GLY A 106 -24.29 -19.90 18.36
N ALA A 107 -23.16 -19.77 19.06
CA ALA A 107 -22.22 -18.69 18.81
C ALA A 107 -21.68 -18.71 17.36
N VAL A 108 -21.28 -19.88 16.85
CA VAL A 108 -20.76 -20.02 15.47
C VAL A 108 -21.82 -19.67 14.43
N ILE A 109 -23.06 -20.15 14.61
CA ILE A 109 -24.16 -19.84 13.70
C ILE A 109 -24.46 -18.34 13.71
N PHE A 110 -24.49 -17.75 14.90
CA PHE A 110 -24.75 -16.32 15.08
C PHE A 110 -23.65 -15.45 14.46
N GLU A 111 -22.38 -15.78 14.70
CA GLU A 111 -21.22 -15.12 14.11
C GLU A 111 -21.29 -15.17 12.58
N ARG A 112 -21.60 -16.34 12.01
CA ARG A 112 -21.76 -16.48 10.56
C ARG A 112 -22.94 -15.68 10.01
N ALA A 113 -24.05 -15.63 10.72
CA ALA A 113 -25.22 -14.86 10.31
C ALA A 113 -24.92 -13.35 10.32
N ILE A 114 -24.24 -12.86 11.36
CA ILE A 114 -23.75 -11.47 11.40
C ILE A 114 -22.77 -11.21 10.27
N GLN A 115 -21.79 -12.07 10.07
CA GLN A 115 -20.79 -11.89 9.02
C GLN A 115 -21.46 -11.81 7.63
N GLN A 116 -22.44 -12.67 7.36
CA GLN A 116 -23.18 -12.66 6.11
C GLN A 116 -24.01 -11.38 5.91
N ASP A 117 -24.65 -10.88 6.97
CA ASP A 117 -25.39 -9.62 6.93
C ASP A 117 -24.44 -8.43 6.73
N LEU A 118 -23.31 -8.41 7.43
CA LEU A 118 -22.24 -7.43 7.23
C LEU A 118 -21.70 -7.49 5.80
N ASP A 119 -21.39 -8.66 5.27
CA ASP A 119 -20.89 -8.84 3.90
C ASP A 119 -21.91 -8.35 2.86
N MET A 120 -23.21 -8.57 3.09
CA MET A 120 -24.28 -8.07 2.22
C MET A 120 -24.39 -6.53 2.29
N GLN A 121 -24.35 -5.97 3.50
CA GLN A 121 -24.40 -4.52 3.71
C GLN A 121 -23.17 -3.81 3.15
N TYR A 122 -21.97 -4.36 3.39
CA TYR A 122 -20.72 -3.83 2.86
C TYR A 122 -20.60 -4.05 1.37
N GLY A 123 -21.07 -5.18 0.82
CA GLY A 123 -21.05 -5.45 -0.61
C GLY A 123 -21.77 -4.37 -1.42
N ALA A 124 -22.96 -3.96 -0.96
CA ALA A 124 -23.74 -2.91 -1.61
C ALA A 124 -23.09 -1.51 -1.51
N LEU A 125 -22.32 -1.25 -0.44
CA LEU A 125 -21.64 0.04 -0.22
C LEU A 125 -20.24 0.08 -0.83
N LEU A 126 -19.62 -1.07 -1.05
CA LEU A 126 -18.26 -1.17 -1.56
C LEU A 126 -18.20 -0.75 -3.03
N GLU A 127 -19.14 -1.22 -3.86
CA GLU A 127 -19.20 -0.83 -5.27
C GLU A 127 -19.26 0.70 -5.48
N PRO A 128 -20.19 1.46 -4.85
CA PRO A 128 -20.22 2.91 -5.03
C PRO A 128 -18.99 3.62 -4.46
N VAL A 129 -18.38 3.11 -3.39
CA VAL A 129 -17.13 3.67 -2.86
C VAL A 129 -15.99 3.47 -3.85
N ILE A 130 -15.83 2.25 -4.39
CA ILE A 130 -14.82 1.94 -5.41
C ILE A 130 -15.02 2.82 -6.64
N LYS A 131 -16.25 2.92 -7.17
CA LYS A 131 -16.56 3.77 -8.33
C LYS A 131 -16.20 5.23 -8.07
N ARG A 132 -16.51 5.78 -6.88
CA ARG A 132 -16.15 7.15 -6.52
C ARG A 132 -14.63 7.35 -6.43
N CYS A 133 -13.91 6.40 -5.83
CA CYS A 133 -12.45 6.45 -5.75
C CYS A 133 -11.80 6.44 -7.15
N ILE A 134 -12.23 5.52 -8.02
CA ILE A 134 -11.74 5.43 -9.41
C ILE A 134 -12.06 6.72 -10.17
N ALA A 135 -13.31 7.19 -10.11
CA ALA A 135 -13.72 8.42 -10.79
C ALA A 135 -12.89 9.64 -10.35
N LYS A 136 -12.61 9.75 -9.04
CA LYS A 136 -11.78 10.83 -8.49
C LYS A 136 -10.34 10.78 -9.01
N GLU A 137 -9.74 9.60 -9.07
CA GLU A 137 -8.38 9.44 -9.62
C GLU A 137 -8.33 9.72 -11.12
N ILE A 138 -9.30 9.21 -11.89
CA ILE A 138 -9.41 9.50 -13.33
C ILE A 138 -9.59 11.00 -13.58
N GLN A 139 -10.40 11.68 -12.78
CA GLN A 139 -10.59 13.13 -12.89
C GLN A 139 -9.30 13.89 -12.56
N GLY A 140 -8.58 13.48 -11.51
CA GLY A 140 -7.28 14.05 -11.15
C GLY A 140 -6.25 13.87 -12.28
N MET A 141 -6.17 12.67 -12.85
CA MET A 141 -5.28 12.37 -13.97
C MET A 141 -5.66 13.16 -15.23
N SER A 142 -6.94 13.17 -15.60
CA SER A 142 -7.46 13.92 -16.75
C SER A 142 -7.16 15.42 -16.63
N THR A 143 -7.29 15.99 -15.43
CA THR A 143 -6.98 17.40 -15.17
C THR A 143 -5.49 17.70 -15.36
N ARG A 144 -4.61 16.81 -14.88
CA ARG A 144 -3.15 16.93 -15.07
C ARG A 144 -2.78 16.80 -16.54
N LEU A 145 -3.36 15.84 -17.25
CA LEU A 145 -3.15 15.65 -18.69
C LEU A 145 -3.64 16.86 -19.49
N ALA A 146 -4.81 17.41 -19.17
CA ALA A 146 -5.31 18.63 -19.80
C ALA A 146 -4.34 19.80 -19.60
N TRP A 147 -3.81 19.99 -18.39
CA TRP A 147 -2.79 21.02 -18.13
C TRP A 147 -1.49 20.80 -18.91
N LEU A 148 -1.01 19.57 -19.02
CA LEU A 148 0.16 19.23 -19.83
C LEU A 148 -0.09 19.51 -21.31
N LEU A 149 -1.27 19.16 -21.83
CA LEU A 149 -1.65 19.43 -23.21
C LEU A 149 -1.74 20.93 -23.50
N VAL A 150 -2.30 21.72 -22.58
CA VAL A 150 -2.33 23.19 -22.69
C VAL A 150 -0.91 23.76 -22.75
N ARG A 151 0.00 23.26 -21.89
CA ARG A 151 1.41 23.69 -21.89
C ARG A 151 2.11 23.33 -23.20
N ILE A 152 1.94 22.10 -23.67
CA ILE A 152 2.50 21.66 -24.96
C ILE A 152 1.94 22.50 -26.10
N ALA A 153 0.64 22.78 -26.12
CA ALA A 153 0.03 23.62 -27.15
C ALA A 153 0.61 25.05 -27.14
N PHE A 154 0.86 25.62 -25.97
CA PHE A 154 1.52 26.91 -25.84
C PHE A 154 2.96 26.89 -26.37
N ASP A 155 3.76 25.90 -25.96
CA ASP A 155 5.15 25.75 -26.40
C ASP A 155 5.23 25.54 -27.93
N VAL A 156 4.33 24.72 -28.50
CA VAL A 156 4.20 24.52 -29.96
C VAL A 156 3.81 25.82 -30.67
N GLY A 157 2.92 26.62 -30.07
CA GLY A 157 2.56 27.94 -30.57
C GLY A 157 3.75 28.89 -30.64
N GLN A 158 4.59 28.92 -29.60
CA GLN A 158 5.82 29.72 -29.58
C GLN A 158 6.81 29.26 -30.65
N ILE A 159 7.05 27.95 -30.77
CA ILE A 159 7.94 27.39 -31.80
C ILE A 159 7.44 27.74 -33.19
N ARG A 160 6.12 27.65 -33.44
CA ARG A 160 5.53 28.03 -34.72
C ARG A 160 5.73 29.51 -35.03
N GLY A 161 5.53 30.39 -34.05
CA GLY A 161 5.76 31.83 -34.20
C GLY A 161 7.22 32.15 -34.52
N LEU A 162 8.17 31.59 -33.75
CA LEU A 162 9.60 31.74 -33.99
C LEU A 162 10.02 31.22 -35.37
N SER A 163 9.57 30.01 -35.74
CA SER A 163 9.88 29.41 -37.03
C SER A 163 9.35 30.24 -38.19
N THR A 164 8.11 30.76 -38.07
CA THR A 164 7.51 31.63 -39.10
C THR A 164 8.28 32.95 -39.23
N ASN A 165 8.70 33.55 -38.12
CA ASN A 165 9.50 34.78 -38.13
C ASN A 165 10.90 34.56 -38.73
N ILE A 166 11.54 33.43 -38.43
CA ILE A 166 12.85 33.08 -39.01
C ILE A 166 12.71 32.87 -40.52
N LEU A 167 11.74 32.07 -40.96
CA LEU A 167 11.47 31.82 -42.37
C LEU A 167 11.15 33.11 -43.13
N GLY A 168 10.28 33.96 -42.58
CA GLY A 168 9.91 35.24 -43.18
C GLY A 168 11.06 36.25 -43.31
N ARG A 169 12.17 36.05 -42.60
CA ARG A 169 13.38 36.90 -42.68
C ARG A 169 14.45 36.35 -43.64
N GLN A 170 14.25 35.18 -44.23
CA GLN A 170 15.21 34.60 -45.18
C GLN A 170 15.22 35.38 -46.50
N GLN A 171 16.39 35.55 -47.10
CA GLN A 171 16.53 36.18 -48.41
C GLN A 171 15.78 35.37 -49.48
N GLY A 172 15.00 36.06 -50.33
CA GLY A 172 14.17 35.41 -51.35
C GLY A 172 12.83 34.86 -50.84
N MET A 173 12.53 34.98 -49.55
CA MET A 173 11.23 34.60 -49.01
C MET A 173 10.17 35.67 -49.30
N ASN A 174 9.22 35.36 -50.18
CA ASN A 174 8.04 36.20 -50.41
C ASN A 174 6.84 35.67 -49.60
N GLN A 175 5.85 36.53 -49.34
CA GLN A 175 4.64 36.21 -48.58
C GLN A 175 3.84 35.06 -49.19
N GLU A 176 3.78 34.98 -50.53
CA GLU A 176 3.09 33.88 -51.24
C GLU A 176 3.77 32.52 -51.01
N ILE A 177 5.11 32.50 -50.99
CA ILE A 177 5.89 31.28 -50.74
C ILE A 177 5.71 30.86 -49.28
N LEU A 178 5.82 31.81 -48.34
CA LEU A 178 5.65 31.55 -46.92
C LEU A 178 4.25 31.00 -46.60
N THR A 179 3.20 31.61 -47.15
CA THR A 179 1.82 31.15 -46.93
C THR A 179 1.57 29.76 -47.51
N THR A 180 2.17 29.44 -48.66
CA THR A 180 2.11 28.11 -49.27
C THR A 180 2.77 27.06 -48.37
N ILE A 181 3.99 27.31 -47.90
CA ILE A 181 4.72 26.41 -46.98
C ILE A 181 3.91 26.18 -45.69
N LEU A 182 3.36 27.24 -45.09
CA LEU A 182 2.54 27.12 -43.88
C LEU A 182 1.26 26.30 -44.11
N LYS A 183 0.63 26.43 -45.28
CA LYS A 183 -0.57 25.68 -45.65
C LYS A 183 -0.26 24.21 -45.85
N GLU A 184 0.82 23.87 -46.54
CA GLU A 184 1.28 22.48 -46.72
C GLU A 184 1.69 21.84 -45.40
N SER A 185 2.47 22.55 -44.57
CA SER A 185 2.85 22.10 -43.24
C SER A 185 1.64 21.81 -42.36
N SER A 186 0.63 22.69 -42.36
CA SER A 186 -0.65 22.48 -41.64
C SER A 186 -1.41 21.26 -42.16
N LYS A 187 -1.48 21.06 -43.49
CA LYS A 187 -2.09 19.88 -44.10
C LYS A 187 -1.37 18.60 -43.68
N GLN A 188 -0.04 18.61 -43.69
CA GLN A 188 0.77 17.46 -43.30
C GLN A 188 0.66 17.15 -41.80
N ALA A 189 0.66 18.16 -40.94
CA ALA A 189 0.43 17.99 -39.50
C ALA A 189 -0.95 17.36 -39.22
N LYS A 190 -2.02 17.82 -39.89
CA LYS A 190 -3.35 17.20 -39.80
C LYS A 190 -3.32 15.73 -40.23
N MET A 191 -2.65 15.40 -41.33
CA MET A 191 -2.52 14.01 -41.78
C MET A 191 -1.71 13.15 -40.81
N ASN A 192 -0.67 13.69 -40.18
CA ASN A 192 0.15 12.94 -39.22
C ASN A 192 -0.59 12.67 -37.91
N ILE A 193 -1.52 13.54 -37.50
CA ILE A 193 -2.39 13.30 -36.34
C ILE A 193 -3.45 12.25 -36.65
N THR A 194 -4.05 12.29 -37.85
CA THR A 194 -5.14 11.37 -38.21
C THR A 194 -4.65 9.99 -38.65
N ARG A 195 -3.43 9.90 -39.18
CA ARG A 195 -2.82 8.62 -39.55
C ARG A 195 -2.09 8.03 -38.35
N ARG A 196 -2.51 6.83 -37.95
CA ARG A 196 -1.76 5.99 -37.01
C ARG A 196 -0.44 5.62 -37.70
N THR A 197 0.64 6.32 -37.39
CA THR A 197 1.95 5.98 -37.95
C THR A 197 2.42 4.65 -37.34
N PRO A 198 3.19 3.83 -38.08
CA PRO A 198 3.66 2.54 -37.56
C PRO A 198 4.45 2.68 -36.25
N GLN A 199 5.22 3.76 -36.10
CA GLN A 199 5.93 4.10 -34.86
C GLN A 199 4.98 4.36 -33.68
N LEU A 200 3.84 5.05 -33.91
CA LEU A 200 2.81 5.23 -32.88
C LEU A 200 2.08 3.93 -32.58
N ALA A 201 1.89 3.06 -33.57
CA ALA A 201 1.29 1.75 -33.39
C ALA A 201 2.16 0.86 -32.51
N GLU A 202 3.46 0.75 -32.80
CA GLU A 202 4.44 0.04 -31.97
C GLU A 202 4.47 0.58 -30.52
N LEU A 203 4.45 1.90 -30.36
CA LEU A 203 4.47 2.52 -29.04
C LEU A 203 3.17 2.26 -28.26
N MET A 204 2.02 2.24 -28.95
CA MET A 204 0.74 1.83 -28.38
C MET A 204 0.73 0.36 -27.98
N GLU A 205 1.30 -0.53 -28.78
CA GLU A 205 1.42 -1.96 -28.44
C GLU A 205 2.30 -2.19 -27.20
N VAL A 206 3.41 -1.47 -27.09
CA VAL A 206 4.27 -1.51 -25.89
C VAL A 206 3.53 -0.99 -24.66
N LEU A 207 2.77 0.10 -24.80
CA LEU A 207 1.93 0.66 -23.73
C LEU A 207 0.84 -0.32 -23.30
N ASP A 208 0.14 -0.93 -24.24
CA ASP A 208 -0.91 -1.91 -23.97
C ASP A 208 -0.36 -3.15 -23.26
N LYS A 209 0.83 -3.63 -23.69
CA LYS A 209 1.52 -4.74 -23.03
C LYS A 209 1.92 -4.38 -21.60
N TRP A 210 2.48 -3.19 -21.39
CA TRP A 210 2.88 -2.72 -20.06
C TRP A 210 1.68 -2.54 -19.11
N LEU A 211 0.56 -1.99 -19.60
CA LEU A 211 -0.67 -1.84 -18.84
C LEU A 211 -1.28 -3.22 -18.49
N SER A 212 -1.23 -4.17 -19.43
CA SER A 212 -1.74 -5.53 -19.23
C SER A 212 -0.89 -6.34 -18.22
N GLU A 213 0.42 -6.15 -18.20
CA GLU A 213 1.32 -6.79 -17.24
C GLU A 213 1.13 -6.24 -15.81
N LYS A 214 0.92 -4.92 -15.68
CA LYS A 214 0.70 -4.28 -14.37
C LYS A 214 -0.67 -4.55 -13.76
N GLY A 215 -1.69 -4.85 -14.58
CA GLY A 215 -3.05 -5.19 -14.11
C GLY A 215 -3.21 -6.61 -13.58
N ARG A 216 -2.15 -7.44 -13.60
CA ARG A 216 -2.16 -8.83 -13.11
C ARG A 216 -1.51 -9.04 -11.73
N GLY A 217 -1.14 -7.97 -11.02
CA GLY A 217 -0.63 -8.02 -9.64
C GLY A 217 -1.64 -7.47 -8.66
#